data_AF-Q7PY97-F1
#
_entry.id   AF-Q7PY97-F1
#
_cell.length_a   1.000
_cell.length_b   1.000
_cell.length_c   1.000
_cell.angle_alpha   90.00
_cell.angle_beta   90.00
_cell.angle_gamma   90.00
#
_symmetry.space_group_name_H-M   'P 1'
#
loop_
_entity.id
_entity.type
_entity.pdbx_description
1 polymer ?
#
loop_
_entity_poly.entity_id
_entity_poly.type
_entity_poly.pdbx_seq_one_letter_code
_entity_poly.pdbx_strand_id
1 'polypeptide(L)'
;MSDETGKALASETAPAATTATGSGEVSKTGKKKHQKGPAKEEKPVPVTNGEVSAGGCTEEHQAPPGSGKSKSKKKNKNKANAAEPSPVASSSGAGAAEPPPPPQVNGEAAGHAEMVAEGGDGDGGDGGGPFTSNPDAVDMLMNVREVLERLKVSTRSLKPAKTSEEALHKSYKFWSTQPVPRMDEKILANEPIEEDKPISEIRAEPYALPDGFTWDTMNLNDPLQLKELYTLLNENYVEDDDAMFRFDYQPEFLQWALQPPGWKREWHCGVRVVKSGRLVGFISAIPGTLNVHRKEQRMVEINFLCVHKKLRSKRLAPVLIREITRRVNLTGIFQAVYTAGVVLPKPVSSCRYWHRSLNPKKLIEVKFSYLSRNMTMQRTIKLYKLPDQPKTPGFRKLLETDLKAVHKLLESYLQRFNLTPVFDEAEMRHWFLPQNGIIDCFVVEDPAKPGTITDMVSYYTLPSTVMHHAVHKYVKAAYSFYNVSTRTPWLDLMNDALISAKNLGFDVFNALDLMDNKQFLVPLKFGIGDGNLQYYLYNWRCPSMQPEDVGLILL
;
A
#
# COMPACT_ATOMS: atom_id res chain seq x y z
N MET A 1 -33.42 55.21 47.45
CA MET A 1 -32.19 56.02 47.62
C MET A 1 -31.40 55.81 46.34
N SER A 2 -31.47 56.70 45.34
CA SER A 2 -30.97 58.09 45.32
C SER A 2 -29.44 58.09 45.25
N ASP A 3 -28.76 58.52 44.17
CA ASP A 3 -29.19 59.26 42.96
C ASP A 3 -28.47 58.69 41.70
N GLU A 4 -29.03 58.72 40.47
CA GLU A 4 -29.12 59.87 39.54
C GLU A 4 -27.75 60.55 39.30
N THR A 5 -27.19 60.69 38.09
CA THR A 5 -27.71 60.92 36.72
C THR A 5 -26.74 60.37 35.63
N GLY A 6 -27.04 60.21 34.34
CA GLY A 6 -28.32 60.31 33.61
C GLY A 6 -28.15 60.55 32.08
N LYS A 7 -28.82 59.71 31.25
CA LYS A 7 -29.14 59.89 29.79
C LYS A 7 -27.97 59.87 28.76
N ALA A 8 -28.16 59.50 27.49
CA ALA A 8 -29.19 58.66 26.82
C ALA A 8 -28.78 58.30 25.36
N LEU A 9 -29.36 57.20 24.84
CA LEU A 9 -29.89 56.89 23.48
C LEU A 9 -29.45 57.69 22.21
N ALA A 10 -29.57 57.17 20.97
CA ALA A 10 -29.72 55.82 20.39
C ALA A 10 -29.81 55.92 18.83
N SER A 11 -30.01 54.77 18.17
CA SER A 11 -30.77 54.57 16.90
C SER A 11 -30.36 55.27 15.59
N GLU A 12 -30.05 54.43 14.60
CA GLU A 12 -30.62 54.42 13.23
C GLU A 12 -30.58 55.69 12.35
N THR A 13 -29.95 55.58 11.18
CA THR A 13 -30.67 55.36 9.91
C THR A 13 -29.70 55.17 8.73
N ALA A 14 -30.15 54.44 7.70
CA ALA A 14 -29.62 54.54 6.33
C ALA A 14 -30.62 55.34 5.47
N PRO A 15 -30.24 55.90 4.31
CA PRO A 15 -30.58 55.18 3.07
C PRO A 15 -29.68 55.39 1.83
N ALA A 16 -29.90 54.48 0.88
CA ALA A 16 -29.80 54.54 -0.60
C ALA A 16 -29.11 55.73 -1.33
N ALA A 17 -28.08 55.33 -2.09
CA ALA A 17 -27.79 55.61 -3.52
C ALA A 17 -28.62 56.63 -4.33
N THR A 18 -27.90 57.40 -5.16
CA THR A 18 -28.35 57.88 -6.48
C THR A 18 -27.20 57.88 -7.50
N THR A 19 -27.49 57.65 -8.78
CA THR A 19 -26.53 57.76 -9.90
C THR A 19 -26.67 59.09 -10.64
N ALA A 20 -25.60 59.52 -11.34
CA ALA A 20 -25.61 60.62 -12.30
C ALA A 20 -24.72 60.29 -13.51
N THR A 21 -25.05 60.82 -14.70
CA THR A 21 -24.57 60.30 -15.99
C THR A 21 -24.09 61.38 -16.98
N GLY A 22 -23.20 60.97 -17.89
CA GLY A 22 -22.92 61.63 -19.18
C GLY A 22 -21.70 62.59 -19.23
N SER A 23 -21.24 63.04 -20.41
CA SER A 23 -21.39 62.50 -21.79
C SER A 23 -20.65 63.40 -22.82
N GLY A 24 -19.91 62.81 -23.77
CA GLY A 24 -19.30 63.53 -24.92
C GLY A 24 -18.00 64.31 -24.61
N GLU A 25 -17.17 64.74 -25.57
CA GLU A 25 -17.14 64.45 -27.01
C GLU A 25 -15.72 64.66 -27.62
N VAL A 26 -15.23 63.67 -28.39
CA VAL A 26 -14.73 63.75 -29.79
C VAL A 26 -13.41 64.48 -30.19
N SER A 27 -12.60 63.73 -30.98
CA SER A 27 -11.58 64.16 -31.98
C SER A 27 -10.14 64.49 -31.49
N LYS A 28 -9.05 64.39 -32.31
CA LYS A 28 -8.94 64.07 -33.77
C LYS A 28 -7.55 63.48 -34.19
N THR A 29 -7.59 62.47 -35.08
CA THR A 29 -6.61 62.11 -36.15
C THR A 29 -5.10 61.86 -35.91
N GLY A 30 -4.65 60.66 -36.34
CA GLY A 30 -3.30 60.35 -36.85
C GLY A 30 -3.26 58.96 -37.55
N LYS A 31 -2.77 58.83 -38.80
CA LYS A 31 -2.94 57.60 -39.64
C LYS A 31 -1.70 57.21 -40.47
N LYS A 32 -1.34 55.91 -40.44
CA LYS A 32 -0.74 55.00 -41.48
C LYS A 32 -0.23 53.74 -40.75
N LYS A 33 -0.50 52.45 -41.08
CA LYS A 33 -1.07 51.70 -42.22
C LYS A 33 -0.13 51.61 -43.44
N HIS A 34 0.55 50.48 -43.69
CA HIS A 34 0.07 49.19 -44.26
C HIS A 34 0.87 47.96 -43.72
N GLN A 35 0.35 46.73 -43.60
CA GLN A 35 0.16 45.63 -44.61
C GLN A 35 1.43 45.26 -45.40
N LYS A 36 1.74 43.98 -45.72
CA LYS A 36 1.00 42.68 -45.69
C LYS A 36 2.02 41.50 -45.68
N GLY A 37 1.60 40.26 -45.35
CA GLY A 37 2.38 39.02 -45.57
C GLY A 37 2.11 38.39 -46.96
N PRO A 38 2.27 37.04 -47.18
CA PRO A 38 2.58 35.98 -46.22
C PRO A 38 3.53 34.84 -46.71
N ALA A 39 3.73 33.83 -45.85
CA ALA A 39 3.93 32.38 -46.12
C ALA A 39 5.08 31.83 -47.00
N LYS A 40 5.78 30.83 -46.44
CA LYS A 40 6.00 29.52 -47.10
C LYS A 40 6.23 28.40 -46.08
N GLU A 41 5.97 27.16 -46.48
CA GLU A 41 6.17 25.93 -45.70
C GLU A 41 7.58 25.37 -45.90
N GLU A 42 8.09 24.58 -44.94
CA GLU A 42 8.88 23.37 -45.23
C GLU A 42 9.05 22.43 -44.02
N LYS A 43 9.06 21.13 -44.29
CA LYS A 43 9.41 19.97 -43.43
C LYS A 43 9.79 18.79 -44.37
N PRO A 44 10.24 17.62 -43.89
CA PRO A 44 11.50 17.40 -43.17
C PRO A 44 12.30 16.23 -43.79
N VAL A 45 13.64 16.24 -43.73
CA VAL A 45 14.48 15.09 -44.18
C VAL A 45 15.75 14.95 -43.30
N PRO A 46 16.41 13.77 -43.27
CA PRO A 46 16.85 13.20 -41.99
C PRO A 46 18.37 12.96 -41.89
N VAL A 47 18.80 12.35 -40.79
CA VAL A 47 20.08 11.60 -40.70
C VAL A 47 19.76 10.19 -40.21
N THR A 48 20.32 9.18 -40.89
CA THR A 48 20.08 7.75 -40.67
C THR A 48 21.26 7.04 -39.98
N ASN A 49 21.01 5.80 -39.56
CA ASN A 49 21.95 4.88 -38.89
C ASN A 49 23.36 4.80 -39.50
N GLY A 50 24.32 4.43 -38.65
CA GLY A 50 25.65 3.97 -39.05
C GLY A 50 26.23 2.99 -38.04
N GLU A 51 25.84 1.71 -38.13
CA GLU A 51 26.57 0.61 -37.49
C GLU A 51 27.82 0.28 -38.31
N VAL A 52 28.97 0.07 -37.67
CA VAL A 52 30.12 -0.64 -38.27
C VAL A 52 30.76 -1.51 -37.18
N SER A 53 31.01 -2.78 -37.53
CA SER A 53 31.53 -3.79 -36.60
C SER A 53 33.04 -4.02 -36.74
N ALA A 54 33.63 -4.50 -35.64
CA ALA A 54 34.81 -5.37 -35.58
C ALA A 54 36.17 -4.90 -36.18
N GLY A 55 37.17 -4.84 -35.31
CA GLY A 55 38.60 -4.82 -35.65
C GLY A 55 39.41 -5.06 -34.38
N GLY A 56 40.22 -6.13 -34.34
CA GLY A 56 41.01 -6.52 -33.17
C GLY A 56 42.52 -6.51 -33.44
N CYS A 57 43.28 -7.20 -32.58
CA CYS A 57 44.75 -7.35 -32.60
C CYS A 57 45.55 -6.08 -32.20
N THR A 58 46.70 -6.15 -31.51
CA THR A 58 47.22 -6.99 -30.40
C THR A 58 48.54 -6.34 -29.90
N GLU A 59 49.27 -6.99 -28.99
CA GLU A 59 50.63 -6.61 -28.51
C GLU A 59 50.62 -5.43 -27.51
N GLU A 60 51.09 -5.57 -26.25
CA GLU A 60 52.41 -6.00 -25.73
C GLU A 60 53.49 -4.89 -25.84
N HIS A 61 54.40 -4.67 -24.89
CA HIS A 61 54.85 -5.52 -23.76
C HIS A 61 55.51 -4.70 -22.62
N GLN A 62 55.91 -5.39 -21.54
CA GLN A 62 56.99 -5.05 -20.57
C GLN A 62 56.91 -3.85 -19.58
N ALA A 63 57.02 -4.23 -18.31
CA ALA A 63 57.91 -3.63 -17.28
C ALA A 63 58.76 -4.82 -16.70
N PRO A 64 59.61 -4.71 -15.65
CA PRO A 64 60.12 -3.58 -14.84
C PRO A 64 61.70 -3.63 -14.87
N PRO A 65 62.51 -3.50 -13.78
CA PRO A 65 62.40 -2.81 -12.50
C PRO A 65 63.60 -1.88 -12.14
N GLY A 66 63.47 -1.11 -11.05
CA GLY A 66 64.59 -0.42 -10.37
C GLY A 66 64.28 -0.24 -8.88
N SER A 67 65.30 -0.24 -8.00
CA SER A 67 65.08 -0.22 -6.54
C SER A 67 66.07 0.67 -5.77
N GLY A 68 65.62 1.23 -4.64
CA GLY A 68 66.45 2.03 -3.73
C GLY A 68 65.95 1.98 -2.28
N LYS A 69 66.84 1.73 -1.31
CA LYS A 69 66.53 1.61 0.13
C LYS A 69 67.55 2.36 1.00
N SER A 70 67.07 3.33 1.77
CA SER A 70 67.72 3.86 2.99
C SER A 70 66.63 4.59 3.80
N LYS A 71 66.39 4.42 5.12
CA LYS A 71 67.18 4.09 6.32
C LYS A 71 68.26 5.13 6.66
N SER A 72 68.32 5.69 7.89
CA SER A 72 67.51 5.45 9.11
C SER A 72 67.86 6.37 10.29
N LYS A 73 67.04 6.29 11.38
CA LYS A 73 67.42 6.52 12.82
C LYS A 73 67.59 8.00 13.25
N LYS A 74 67.51 8.40 14.54
CA LYS A 74 67.52 7.64 15.83
C LYS A 74 66.97 8.45 17.04
N LYS A 75 66.18 7.78 17.93
CA LYS A 75 66.13 7.94 19.42
C LYS A 75 65.64 9.29 20.02
N ASN A 76 65.24 9.40 21.30
CA ASN A 76 65.43 8.55 22.51
C ASN A 76 64.16 8.60 23.44
N LYS A 77 63.73 7.50 24.10
CA LYS A 77 63.83 7.16 25.56
C LYS A 77 63.11 8.10 26.55
N ASN A 78 62.50 7.67 27.67
CA ASN A 78 62.50 6.41 28.49
C ASN A 78 61.04 5.99 28.87
N LYS A 79 60.64 4.74 29.16
CA LYS A 79 60.99 3.74 30.23
C LYS A 79 60.35 4.09 31.60
N ALA A 80 59.70 3.23 32.40
CA ALA A 80 59.48 1.75 32.44
C ALA A 80 58.00 1.43 32.88
N ASN A 81 57.48 0.28 33.37
CA ASN A 81 57.92 -1.12 33.73
C ASN A 81 56.64 -2.04 33.66
N ALA A 82 56.68 -3.37 33.40
CA ALA A 82 56.84 -4.56 34.29
C ALA A 82 55.73 -4.83 35.34
N ALA A 83 55.19 -6.05 35.56
CA ALA A 83 55.36 -7.39 34.91
C ALA A 83 54.21 -8.39 35.26
N GLU A 84 54.16 -9.55 34.58
CA GLU A 84 53.39 -10.78 34.98
C GLU A 84 54.20 -11.65 35.99
N PRO A 85 53.64 -12.77 36.54
CA PRO A 85 53.76 -14.08 35.84
C PRO A 85 52.62 -15.11 36.05
N SER A 86 52.63 -16.18 35.22
CA SER A 86 51.99 -17.52 35.44
C SER A 86 53.10 -18.60 35.58
N PRO A 87 52.89 -19.95 35.61
CA PRO A 87 51.69 -20.83 35.71
C PRO A 87 51.89 -22.01 36.72
N VAL A 88 51.14 -23.13 36.61
CA VAL A 88 51.55 -24.60 36.69
C VAL A 88 50.32 -25.54 36.95
N ALA A 89 50.41 -26.84 36.62
CA ALA A 89 49.36 -27.91 36.68
C ALA A 89 49.47 -28.80 37.97
N SER A 90 48.77 -29.93 38.23
CA SER A 90 47.88 -30.89 37.50
C SER A 90 46.90 -31.62 38.52
N SER A 91 46.24 -32.80 38.39
CA SER A 91 46.11 -33.92 37.41
C SER A 91 44.96 -34.91 37.83
N SER A 92 44.44 -35.74 36.90
CA SER A 92 43.67 -37.02 37.08
C SER A 92 42.29 -37.03 37.80
N GLY A 93 41.30 -37.85 37.45
CA GLY A 93 41.15 -38.77 36.29
C GLY A 93 39.92 -39.73 36.35
N ALA A 94 39.70 -40.51 35.27
CA ALA A 94 38.79 -41.68 35.09
C ALA A 94 37.25 -41.50 34.95
N GLY A 95 36.63 -42.41 34.17
CA GLY A 95 35.17 -42.69 34.14
C GLY A 95 34.43 -42.44 32.81
N ALA A 96 33.75 -43.44 32.25
CA ALA A 96 32.91 -43.34 31.05
C ALA A 96 31.73 -44.34 31.07
N ALA A 97 30.57 -43.99 30.45
CA ALA A 97 29.55 -44.91 29.95
C ALA A 97 28.42 -44.17 29.17
N GLU A 98 27.86 -44.83 28.14
CA GLU A 98 26.53 -44.53 27.56
C GLU A 98 25.44 -45.43 28.20
N PRO A 99 24.15 -45.06 28.09
CA PRO A 99 23.06 -46.05 28.03
C PRO A 99 22.25 -46.02 26.71
N PRO A 100 21.52 -47.11 26.36
CA PRO A 100 21.10 -47.40 24.97
C PRO A 100 19.64 -47.00 24.62
N PRO A 101 19.20 -47.16 23.34
CA PRO A 101 17.84 -46.87 22.91
C PRO A 101 16.82 -48.00 23.22
N PRO A 102 15.51 -47.69 23.31
CA PRO A 102 14.43 -48.69 23.40
C PRO A 102 14.08 -49.33 22.03
N PRO A 103 13.41 -50.50 22.00
CA PRO A 103 13.39 -51.39 20.83
C PRO A 103 12.15 -51.28 19.91
N GLN A 104 12.24 -51.93 18.75
CA GLN A 104 11.09 -52.45 17.99
C GLN A 104 10.74 -53.87 18.45
N VAL A 105 9.46 -54.28 18.36
CA VAL A 105 8.92 -55.61 17.90
C VAL A 105 7.52 -55.90 18.47
N ASN A 106 6.57 -56.14 17.55
CA ASN A 106 5.35 -56.99 17.52
C ASN A 106 4.36 -57.13 18.71
N GLY A 107 3.11 -57.48 18.37
CA GLY A 107 2.05 -58.04 19.24
C GLY A 107 0.99 -57.00 19.65
N GLU A 108 -0.21 -56.86 19.05
CA GLU A 108 -1.33 -57.79 18.72
C GLU A 108 -2.40 -57.94 19.83
N ALA A 109 -3.62 -58.36 19.43
CA ALA A 109 -4.88 -58.45 20.20
C ALA A 109 -5.42 -57.09 20.73
N ALA A 110 -6.51 -56.48 20.23
CA ALA A 110 -7.71 -56.91 19.49
C ALA A 110 -8.84 -57.56 20.31
N GLY A 111 -10.07 -57.45 19.78
CA GLY A 111 -11.35 -57.83 20.40
C GLY A 111 -12.33 -56.64 20.39
N HIS A 112 -13.59 -56.75 19.93
CA HIS A 112 -14.37 -57.87 19.37
C HIS A 112 -15.52 -57.26 18.51
N ALA A 113 -16.20 -57.95 17.58
CA ALA A 113 -16.09 -59.32 17.04
C ALA A 113 -16.52 -59.34 15.55
N GLU A 114 -16.52 -60.52 14.92
CA GLU A 114 -16.81 -60.72 13.49
C GLU A 114 -18.27 -60.43 13.05
N MET A 115 -18.45 -60.25 11.72
CA MET A 115 -19.63 -60.79 11.05
C MET A 115 -19.31 -62.18 10.47
N VAL A 116 -20.26 -63.10 10.58
CA VAL A 116 -20.14 -64.51 10.17
C VAL A 116 -20.03 -64.66 8.65
N ALA A 117 -19.30 -65.69 8.19
CA ALA A 117 -19.25 -66.09 6.80
C ALA A 117 -19.91 -67.46 6.56
N GLU A 118 -20.85 -67.49 5.61
CA GLU A 118 -21.30 -68.66 4.85
C GLU A 118 -21.42 -68.20 3.38
N GLY A 119 -21.16 -68.99 2.34
CA GLY A 119 -20.67 -70.36 2.28
C GLY A 119 -21.10 -70.98 0.94
N GLY A 120 -20.16 -71.43 0.10
CA GLY A 120 -20.48 -72.05 -1.20
C GLY A 120 -19.30 -72.13 -2.17
N ASP A 121 -18.89 -73.36 -2.51
CA ASP A 121 -17.84 -73.68 -3.49
C ASP A 121 -18.31 -73.51 -4.96
N GLY A 122 -17.34 -73.38 -5.88
CA GLY A 122 -17.61 -73.39 -7.32
C GLY A 122 -16.37 -73.08 -8.17
N ASP A 123 -15.61 -74.10 -8.55
CA ASP A 123 -14.43 -73.98 -9.42
C ASP A 123 -14.78 -73.98 -10.92
N GLY A 124 -13.90 -73.38 -11.73
CA GLY A 124 -13.71 -73.70 -13.15
C GLY A 124 -14.37 -72.78 -14.19
N GLY A 125 -13.57 -72.33 -15.17
CA GLY A 125 -14.06 -72.03 -16.52
C GLY A 125 -13.69 -70.67 -17.12
N ASP A 126 -12.87 -70.71 -18.17
CA ASP A 126 -12.60 -69.60 -19.12
C ASP A 126 -13.86 -69.17 -19.91
N GLY A 127 -13.90 -67.91 -20.38
CA GLY A 127 -14.99 -67.39 -21.22
C GLY A 127 -15.12 -65.87 -21.23
N GLY A 128 -14.75 -65.21 -22.33
CA GLY A 128 -14.79 -63.74 -22.46
C GLY A 128 -16.15 -63.16 -22.89
N GLY A 129 -16.49 -61.97 -22.35
CA GLY A 129 -17.63 -61.15 -22.79
C GLY A 129 -17.45 -59.67 -22.39
N PRO A 130 -17.91 -58.70 -23.20
CA PRO A 130 -17.68 -57.28 -22.93
C PRO A 130 -18.64 -56.72 -21.86
N PHE A 131 -18.11 -55.93 -20.92
CA PHE A 131 -18.92 -55.15 -19.97
C PHE A 131 -19.77 -54.11 -20.71
N THR A 132 -21.08 -54.19 -20.56
CA THR A 132 -22.01 -53.15 -21.02
C THR A 132 -22.01 -51.98 -20.04
N SER A 133 -21.67 -50.78 -20.53
CA SER A 133 -21.75 -49.56 -19.72
C SER A 133 -23.21 -49.16 -19.50
N ASN A 134 -23.75 -49.39 -18.30
CA ASN A 134 -25.12 -49.05 -17.96
C ASN A 134 -25.37 -47.52 -18.08
N PRO A 135 -26.24 -47.05 -19.00
CA PRO A 135 -26.39 -45.62 -19.29
C PRO A 135 -26.78 -44.77 -18.07
N ASP A 136 -27.68 -45.29 -17.23
CA ASP A 136 -28.24 -44.56 -16.08
C ASP A 136 -27.18 -44.17 -15.04
N ALA A 137 -26.12 -44.98 -14.90
CA ALA A 137 -25.00 -44.68 -14.02
C ALA A 137 -24.15 -43.51 -14.56
N VAL A 138 -24.02 -43.40 -15.88
CA VAL A 138 -23.32 -42.30 -16.54
C VAL A 138 -24.14 -41.01 -16.44
N ASP A 139 -25.46 -41.08 -16.65
CA ASP A 139 -26.35 -39.92 -16.54
C ASP A 139 -26.46 -39.41 -15.08
N MET A 140 -26.52 -40.30 -14.09
CA MET A 140 -26.45 -39.89 -12.68
C MET A 140 -25.10 -39.23 -12.35
N LEU A 141 -23.98 -39.72 -12.89
CA LEU A 141 -22.68 -39.07 -12.73
C LEU A 141 -22.60 -37.71 -13.44
N MET A 142 -23.22 -37.55 -14.62
CA MET A 142 -23.34 -36.24 -15.30
C MET A 142 -24.16 -35.27 -14.45
N ASN A 143 -25.33 -35.68 -13.95
CA ASN A 143 -26.18 -34.86 -13.10
C ASN A 143 -25.49 -34.47 -11.78
N VAL A 144 -24.81 -35.40 -11.09
CA VAL A 144 -24.03 -35.08 -9.88
C VAL A 144 -22.87 -34.13 -10.19
N ARG A 145 -22.19 -34.30 -11.33
CA ARG A 145 -21.14 -33.37 -11.79
C ARG A 145 -21.70 -31.99 -12.10
N GLU A 146 -22.86 -31.89 -12.74
CA GLU A 146 -23.50 -30.60 -13.02
C GLU A 146 -24.02 -29.93 -11.73
N VAL A 147 -24.58 -30.69 -10.78
CA VAL A 147 -24.92 -30.17 -9.45
C VAL A 147 -23.68 -29.68 -8.72
N LEU A 148 -22.53 -30.38 -8.81
CA LEU A 148 -21.26 -29.89 -8.28
C LEU A 148 -20.77 -28.61 -8.98
N GLU A 149 -20.91 -28.49 -10.30
CA GLU A 149 -20.58 -27.25 -11.02
C GLU A 149 -21.54 -26.10 -10.65
N ARG A 150 -22.85 -26.34 -10.56
CA ARG A 150 -23.84 -25.36 -10.09
C ARG A 150 -23.58 -24.92 -8.64
N LEU A 151 -23.11 -25.83 -7.77
CA LEU A 151 -22.63 -25.51 -6.42
C LEU A 151 -21.30 -24.71 -6.43
N LYS A 152 -20.33 -25.08 -7.26
CA LYS A 152 -19.06 -24.32 -7.43
C LYS A 152 -19.32 -22.92 -7.99
N VAL A 153 -20.23 -22.77 -8.95
CA VAL A 153 -20.67 -21.48 -9.52
C VAL A 153 -21.39 -20.64 -8.46
N SER A 154 -22.29 -21.24 -7.68
CA SER A 154 -22.91 -20.57 -6.53
C SER A 154 -21.88 -20.12 -5.48
N THR A 155 -20.81 -20.90 -5.28
CA THR A 155 -19.71 -20.58 -4.36
C THR A 155 -18.79 -19.47 -4.92
N ARG A 156 -18.50 -19.49 -6.23
CA ARG A 156 -17.81 -18.41 -6.97
C ARG A 156 -18.59 -17.10 -6.99
N SER A 157 -19.93 -17.18 -6.97
CA SER A 157 -20.83 -16.02 -6.87
C SER A 157 -20.71 -15.31 -5.51
N LEU A 158 -20.50 -16.08 -4.43
CA LEU A 158 -20.40 -15.56 -3.06
C LEU A 158 -19.03 -14.96 -2.69
N LYS A 159 -17.93 -15.40 -3.33
CA LYS A 159 -16.62 -14.76 -3.16
C LYS A 159 -16.55 -13.43 -3.95
N PRO A 160 -15.86 -12.39 -3.44
CA PRO A 160 -15.53 -11.21 -4.24
C PRO A 160 -14.78 -11.61 -5.52
N ALA A 161 -14.91 -10.81 -6.59
CA ALA A 161 -14.10 -11.01 -7.79
C ALA A 161 -12.63 -10.64 -7.51
N LYS A 162 -11.68 -11.49 -7.93
CA LYS A 162 -10.25 -11.16 -7.93
C LYS A 162 -9.72 -10.76 -9.33
N THR A 163 -10.54 -10.91 -10.39
CA THR A 163 -10.20 -10.47 -11.76
C THR A 163 -11.34 -9.69 -12.43
N SER A 164 -11.00 -8.92 -13.47
CA SER A 164 -11.99 -8.17 -14.29
C SER A 164 -12.98 -9.08 -15.03
N GLU A 165 -12.56 -10.28 -15.40
CA GLU A 165 -13.41 -11.30 -16.02
C GLU A 165 -14.44 -11.85 -15.03
N GLU A 166 -14.02 -12.18 -13.80
CA GLU A 166 -14.95 -12.57 -12.73
C GLU A 166 -15.94 -11.45 -12.37
N ALA A 167 -15.53 -10.19 -12.51
CA ALA A 167 -16.37 -9.03 -12.28
C ALA A 167 -17.43 -8.84 -13.40
N LEU A 168 -17.05 -8.99 -14.67
CA LEU A 168 -17.98 -8.85 -15.81
C LEU A 168 -19.19 -9.79 -15.73
N HIS A 169 -19.05 -10.96 -15.10
CA HIS A 169 -20.14 -11.92 -14.90
C HIS A 169 -20.92 -11.77 -13.58
N LYS A 170 -20.69 -10.72 -12.78
CA LYS A 170 -21.33 -10.52 -11.45
C LYS A 170 -22.34 -9.36 -11.42
N SER A 171 -23.47 -9.57 -10.74
CA SER A 171 -24.55 -8.58 -10.61
C SER A 171 -24.36 -7.65 -9.39
N TYR A 172 -23.74 -6.49 -9.62
CA TYR A 172 -23.43 -5.51 -8.56
C TYR A 172 -24.60 -4.58 -8.21
N LYS A 173 -25.69 -5.14 -7.65
CA LYS A 173 -26.96 -4.42 -7.33
C LYS A 173 -26.84 -3.15 -6.46
N PHE A 174 -25.70 -2.92 -5.80
CA PHE A 174 -25.41 -1.66 -5.10
C PHE A 174 -24.72 -0.66 -6.02
N TRP A 175 -23.55 -1.02 -6.58
CA TRP A 175 -22.75 -0.15 -7.45
C TRP A 175 -23.48 0.29 -8.72
N SER A 176 -24.40 -0.53 -9.24
CA SER A 176 -25.30 -0.14 -10.33
C SER A 176 -26.32 0.97 -9.97
N THR A 177 -26.26 1.52 -8.76
CA THR A 177 -27.08 2.65 -8.27
C THR A 177 -26.22 3.80 -7.74
N GLN A 178 -24.92 3.81 -8.03
CA GLN A 178 -23.96 4.80 -7.56
C GLN A 178 -23.30 5.51 -8.76
N PRO A 179 -22.81 6.75 -8.62
CA PRO A 179 -22.08 7.45 -9.66
C PRO A 179 -20.67 6.87 -9.81
N VAL A 180 -20.57 5.70 -10.44
CA VAL A 180 -19.33 5.04 -10.84
C VAL A 180 -19.46 4.53 -12.27
N PRO A 181 -18.39 4.52 -13.08
CA PRO A 181 -18.48 4.05 -14.47
C PRO A 181 -18.83 2.56 -14.56
N ARG A 182 -19.56 2.18 -15.61
CA ARG A 182 -19.90 0.78 -15.85
C ARG A 182 -18.73 0.02 -16.47
N MET A 183 -18.63 -1.29 -16.24
CA MET A 183 -17.53 -2.13 -16.76
C MET A 183 -17.40 -2.03 -18.30
N ASP A 184 -18.54 -2.01 -18.99
CA ASP A 184 -18.72 -1.89 -20.44
C ASP A 184 -18.44 -0.48 -21.01
N GLU A 185 -18.33 0.54 -20.15
CA GLU A 185 -18.21 1.95 -20.55
C GLU A 185 -16.80 2.29 -21.09
N LYS A 186 -16.75 2.96 -22.25
CA LYS A 186 -15.51 3.52 -22.83
C LYS A 186 -15.44 5.01 -22.51
N ILE A 187 -14.61 5.37 -21.54
CA ILE A 187 -14.48 6.75 -21.06
C ILE A 187 -13.36 7.46 -21.83
N LEU A 188 -13.68 8.64 -22.38
CA LEU A 188 -12.73 9.57 -23.00
C LEU A 188 -12.69 10.95 -22.32
N ALA A 189 -13.66 11.27 -21.47
CA ALA A 189 -13.76 12.53 -20.72
C ALA A 189 -13.08 12.43 -19.33
N ASN A 190 -12.82 13.57 -18.69
CA ASN A 190 -12.18 13.67 -17.36
C ASN A 190 -12.97 14.64 -16.44
N GLU A 191 -14.03 14.14 -15.83
CA GLU A 191 -15.12 14.96 -15.28
C GLU A 191 -15.99 14.22 -14.25
N PRO A 192 -16.82 14.94 -13.46
CA PRO A 192 -17.85 14.34 -12.63
C PRO A 192 -18.86 13.49 -13.43
N ILE A 193 -19.55 12.58 -12.75
CA ILE A 193 -20.61 11.75 -13.34
C ILE A 193 -21.99 12.36 -13.08
N GLU A 194 -22.20 12.84 -11.85
CA GLU A 194 -23.29 13.68 -11.40
C GLU A 194 -22.73 15.06 -11.00
N GLU A 195 -23.45 16.13 -11.31
CA GLU A 195 -23.09 17.50 -10.91
C GLU A 195 -23.19 17.69 -9.38
N ASP A 196 -22.42 18.66 -8.86
CA ASP A 196 -22.38 19.01 -7.45
C ASP A 196 -23.73 19.62 -7.01
N LYS A 197 -24.35 19.05 -5.98
CA LYS A 197 -25.72 19.41 -5.55
C LYS A 197 -25.72 20.46 -4.44
N PRO A 198 -26.66 21.42 -4.44
CA PRO A 198 -26.74 22.41 -3.36
C PRO A 198 -27.05 21.73 -2.04
N ILE A 199 -26.51 22.27 -0.93
CA ILE A 199 -26.62 21.64 0.41
C ILE A 199 -28.08 21.43 0.84
N SER A 200 -29.02 22.25 0.33
CA SER A 200 -30.47 22.11 0.53
C SER A 200 -31.09 20.83 -0.06
N GLU A 201 -30.47 20.21 -1.06
CA GLU A 201 -30.91 18.92 -1.64
C GLU A 201 -30.27 17.72 -0.93
N ILE A 202 -29.26 17.96 -0.09
CA ILE A 202 -28.53 16.91 0.62
C ILE A 202 -29.27 16.57 1.90
N ARG A 203 -29.56 15.27 2.09
CA ARG A 203 -30.28 14.76 3.26
C ARG A 203 -29.56 15.14 4.56
N ALA A 204 -30.13 16.07 5.33
CA ALA A 204 -29.59 16.53 6.61
C ALA A 204 -29.55 15.43 7.69
N GLU A 205 -30.58 14.57 7.72
CA GLU A 205 -30.69 13.45 8.65
C GLU A 205 -29.83 12.23 8.24
N PRO A 206 -29.24 11.47 9.19
CA PRO A 206 -28.56 10.21 8.90
C PRO A 206 -29.44 9.20 8.15
N TYR A 207 -28.83 8.26 7.44
CA TYR A 207 -29.59 7.13 6.88
C TYR A 207 -30.14 6.22 7.99
N ALA A 208 -31.32 5.62 7.79
CA ALA A 208 -31.90 4.70 8.77
C ALA A 208 -31.06 3.43 8.91
N LEU A 209 -30.78 3.04 10.15
CA LEU A 209 -30.21 1.73 10.51
C LEU A 209 -31.34 0.79 10.99
N PRO A 210 -31.14 -0.54 10.95
CA PRO A 210 -32.06 -1.49 11.55
C PRO A 210 -32.11 -1.36 13.08
N ASP A 211 -33.23 -1.77 13.69
CA ASP A 211 -33.44 -1.70 15.14
C ASP A 211 -32.31 -2.37 15.93
N GLY A 212 -31.86 -1.68 17.00
CA GLY A 212 -30.77 -2.14 17.85
C GLY A 212 -29.36 -1.76 17.35
N PHE A 213 -29.24 -1.05 16.22
CA PHE A 213 -28.00 -0.38 15.80
C PHE A 213 -28.15 1.14 15.89
N THR A 214 -27.04 1.84 16.16
CA THR A 214 -26.95 3.31 16.11
C THR A 214 -25.72 3.74 15.33
N TRP A 215 -25.81 4.92 14.73
CA TRP A 215 -24.63 5.63 14.25
C TRP A 215 -23.77 6.09 15.43
N ASP A 216 -22.49 6.22 15.16
CA ASP A 216 -21.51 6.90 16.00
C ASP A 216 -20.63 7.82 15.13
N THR A 217 -19.91 8.72 15.79
CA THR A 217 -18.93 9.63 15.18
C THR A 217 -17.69 9.62 16.06
N MET A 218 -16.76 8.72 15.74
CA MET A 218 -15.67 8.31 16.61
C MET A 218 -14.76 9.51 16.93
N ASN A 219 -14.48 9.74 18.22
CA ASN A 219 -13.45 10.67 18.64
C ASN A 219 -12.11 9.94 18.75
N LEU A 220 -11.29 9.96 17.70
CA LEU A 220 -9.98 9.29 17.72
C LEU A 220 -8.95 9.94 18.66
N ASN A 221 -9.26 11.11 19.23
CA ASN A 221 -8.48 11.71 20.31
C ASN A 221 -8.78 11.10 21.70
N ASP A 222 -9.82 10.27 21.82
CA ASP A 222 -10.11 9.47 23.01
C ASP A 222 -9.39 8.11 22.90
N PRO A 223 -8.41 7.80 23.77
CA PRO A 223 -7.67 6.54 23.71
C PRO A 223 -8.56 5.28 23.85
N LEU A 224 -9.74 5.39 24.47
CA LEU A 224 -10.68 4.26 24.57
C LEU A 224 -11.33 3.99 23.21
N GLN A 225 -11.82 5.02 22.52
CA GLN A 225 -12.45 4.90 21.20
C GLN A 225 -11.44 4.52 20.11
N LEU A 226 -10.20 5.05 20.18
CA LEU A 226 -9.10 4.65 19.31
C LEU A 226 -8.75 3.17 19.52
N LYS A 227 -8.75 2.69 20.77
CA LYS A 227 -8.54 1.27 21.10
C LYS A 227 -9.69 0.37 20.64
N GLU A 228 -10.95 0.83 20.71
CA GLU A 228 -12.09 0.11 20.13
C GLU A 228 -11.97 -0.04 18.60
N LEU A 229 -11.55 1.02 17.89
CA LEU A 229 -11.29 0.98 16.46
C LEU A 229 -10.16 -0.01 16.13
N TYR A 230 -9.03 0.09 16.83
CA TYR A 230 -7.92 -0.86 16.73
C TYR A 230 -8.39 -2.32 16.91
N THR A 231 -9.16 -2.61 17.97
CA THR A 231 -9.70 -3.96 18.20
C THR A 231 -10.66 -4.40 17.10
N LEU A 232 -11.54 -3.52 16.60
CA LEU A 232 -12.40 -3.84 15.45
C LEU A 232 -11.57 -4.22 14.22
N LEU A 233 -10.54 -3.44 13.89
CA LEU A 233 -9.72 -3.64 12.70
C LEU A 233 -8.86 -4.90 12.80
N ASN A 234 -8.11 -5.11 13.89
CA ASN A 234 -7.28 -6.29 14.09
C ASN A 234 -8.13 -7.59 14.12
N GLU A 235 -9.32 -7.57 14.71
CA GLU A 235 -10.22 -8.74 14.66
C GLU A 235 -10.93 -8.94 13.29
N ASN A 236 -11.27 -7.87 12.54
CA ASN A 236 -12.29 -7.92 11.48
C ASN A 236 -11.99 -7.19 10.15
N TYR A 237 -10.80 -6.59 9.92
CA TYR A 237 -10.50 -5.90 8.66
C TYR A 237 -9.98 -6.89 7.60
N VAL A 238 -8.67 -6.92 7.36
CA VAL A 238 -8.03 -7.77 6.34
C VAL A 238 -7.30 -8.95 6.99
N GLU A 239 -7.52 -10.12 6.42
CA GLU A 239 -6.81 -11.37 6.67
C GLU A 239 -6.28 -11.86 5.31
N ASP A 240 -5.16 -12.57 5.29
CA ASP A 240 -4.72 -13.34 4.12
C ASP A 240 -5.71 -14.49 3.80
N ASP A 241 -5.65 -15.04 2.59
CA ASP A 241 -6.55 -16.14 2.16
C ASP A 241 -6.43 -17.39 3.08
N ASP A 242 -5.26 -17.60 3.71
CA ASP A 242 -4.98 -18.70 4.67
C ASP A 242 -5.16 -18.30 6.16
N ALA A 243 -5.49 -17.03 6.45
CA ALA A 243 -5.64 -16.45 7.79
C ALA A 243 -4.44 -16.63 8.76
N MET A 244 -3.21 -16.72 8.24
CA MET A 244 -1.98 -16.78 9.06
C MET A 244 -1.52 -15.39 9.55
N PHE A 245 -1.94 -14.31 8.89
CA PHE A 245 -1.50 -12.94 9.13
C PHE A 245 -2.67 -11.95 9.21
N ARG A 246 -2.59 -11.00 10.14
CA ARG A 246 -3.51 -9.84 10.20
C ARG A 246 -2.73 -8.55 10.25
N PHE A 247 -3.15 -7.53 9.51
CA PHE A 247 -2.56 -6.20 9.62
C PHE A 247 -2.84 -5.61 11.00
N ASP A 248 -1.77 -5.19 11.66
CA ASP A 248 -1.76 -4.75 13.05
C ASP A 248 -1.54 -3.23 13.10
N TYR A 249 -2.54 -2.50 12.59
CA TYR A 249 -2.55 -1.04 12.53
C TYR A 249 -2.51 -0.44 13.94
N GLN A 250 -1.32 -0.08 14.44
CA GLN A 250 -1.15 0.44 15.80
C GLN A 250 -2.00 1.71 16.03
N PRO A 251 -2.47 1.99 17.27
CA PRO A 251 -3.26 3.18 17.58
C PRO A 251 -2.65 4.49 17.05
N GLU A 252 -1.35 4.65 17.15
CA GLU A 252 -0.60 5.83 16.72
C GLU A 252 -0.54 5.93 15.18
N PHE A 253 -0.45 4.78 14.49
CA PHE A 253 -0.56 4.73 13.03
C PHE A 253 -1.97 5.08 12.56
N LEU A 254 -3.00 4.55 13.23
CA LEU A 254 -4.40 4.92 12.95
C LEU A 254 -4.64 6.41 13.17
N GLN A 255 -4.06 6.99 14.22
CA GLN A 255 -4.17 8.43 14.46
C GLN A 255 -3.49 9.23 13.33
N TRP A 256 -2.27 8.87 12.95
CA TRP A 256 -1.55 9.48 11.83
C TRP A 256 -2.31 9.38 10.49
N ALA A 257 -2.82 8.18 10.16
CA ALA A 257 -3.53 7.94 8.91
C ALA A 257 -4.92 8.62 8.84
N LEU A 258 -5.58 8.84 9.99
CA LEU A 258 -6.96 9.32 10.06
C LEU A 258 -7.11 10.79 10.46
N GLN A 259 -6.03 11.46 10.90
CA GLN A 259 -6.02 12.87 11.29
C GLN A 259 -5.02 13.77 10.53
N PRO A 260 -4.89 13.68 9.19
CA PRO A 260 -4.09 14.63 8.42
C PRO A 260 -4.69 16.05 8.42
N PRO A 261 -3.94 17.10 8.04
CA PRO A 261 -4.44 18.48 8.01
C PRO A 261 -5.81 18.62 7.34
N GLY A 262 -6.72 19.35 8.00
CA GLY A 262 -8.10 19.52 7.52
C GLY A 262 -9.05 18.32 7.72
N TRP A 263 -8.63 17.26 8.44
CA TRP A 263 -9.51 16.16 8.84
C TRP A 263 -10.78 16.65 9.57
N LYS A 264 -11.86 15.88 9.44
CA LYS A 264 -13.13 16.13 10.14
C LYS A 264 -13.56 14.89 10.88
N ARG A 265 -13.82 15.02 12.18
CA ARG A 265 -14.30 13.94 13.06
C ARG A 265 -15.60 13.32 12.54
N GLU A 266 -16.43 14.13 11.89
CA GLU A 266 -17.70 13.75 11.28
C GLU A 266 -17.51 12.68 10.20
N TRP A 267 -16.32 12.60 9.60
CA TRP A 267 -15.94 11.58 8.61
C TRP A 267 -15.43 10.27 9.23
N HIS A 268 -15.28 10.18 10.55
CA HIS A 268 -14.95 8.93 11.27
C HIS A 268 -16.24 8.21 11.68
N CYS A 269 -16.90 7.59 10.70
CA CYS A 269 -18.27 7.08 10.83
C CYS A 269 -18.29 5.66 11.42
N GLY A 270 -18.82 5.53 12.64
CA GLY A 270 -18.98 4.25 13.34
C GLY A 270 -20.42 3.74 13.33
N VAL A 271 -20.60 2.42 13.54
CA VAL A 271 -21.89 1.79 13.85
C VAL A 271 -21.73 0.93 15.11
N ARG A 272 -22.59 1.18 16.11
CA ARG A 272 -22.62 0.46 17.40
C ARG A 272 -23.89 -0.34 17.58
N VAL A 273 -23.82 -1.39 18.40
CA VAL A 273 -24.99 -2.13 18.89
C VAL A 273 -25.53 -1.45 20.15
N VAL A 274 -26.78 -0.97 20.10
CA VAL A 274 -27.42 -0.19 21.18
C VAL A 274 -27.44 -0.95 22.51
N LYS A 275 -27.67 -2.26 22.48
CA LYS A 275 -27.75 -3.11 23.69
C LYS A 275 -26.42 -3.34 24.42
N SER A 276 -25.27 -3.02 23.81
CA SER A 276 -23.95 -3.37 24.36
C SER A 276 -22.86 -2.33 24.15
N GLY A 277 -23.16 -1.21 23.47
CA GLY A 277 -22.19 -0.17 23.11
C GLY A 277 -21.13 -0.60 22.08
N ARG A 278 -20.96 -1.90 21.80
CA ARG A 278 -19.87 -2.43 20.98
C ARG A 278 -19.92 -1.90 19.56
N LEU A 279 -18.79 -1.35 19.09
CA LEU A 279 -18.52 -1.00 17.71
C LEU A 279 -18.50 -2.26 16.81
N VAL A 280 -19.24 -2.24 15.71
CA VAL A 280 -19.40 -3.39 14.78
C VAL A 280 -19.24 -3.03 13.31
N GLY A 281 -19.13 -1.75 12.98
CA GLY A 281 -18.77 -1.26 11.65
C GLY A 281 -18.07 0.09 11.75
N PHE A 282 -17.17 0.36 10.82
CA PHE A 282 -16.45 1.62 10.69
C PHE A 282 -16.17 1.92 9.21
N ILE A 283 -16.12 3.21 8.87
CA ILE A 283 -15.57 3.72 7.61
C ILE A 283 -15.02 5.14 7.88
N SER A 284 -13.90 5.47 7.25
CA SER A 284 -13.28 6.79 7.35
C SER A 284 -13.17 7.50 6.01
N ALA A 285 -13.24 8.83 6.05
CA ALA A 285 -12.76 9.70 4.98
C ALA A 285 -11.74 10.71 5.52
N ILE A 286 -10.69 10.99 4.75
CA ILE A 286 -9.72 12.07 4.97
C ILE A 286 -9.74 13.04 3.78
N PRO A 287 -9.40 14.33 3.93
CA PRO A 287 -9.33 15.24 2.78
C PRO A 287 -8.16 14.86 1.88
N GLY A 288 -8.29 15.14 0.58
CA GLY A 288 -7.18 15.08 -0.36
C GLY A 288 -7.46 15.93 -1.60
N THR A 289 -6.46 16.68 -2.06
CA THR A 289 -6.50 17.33 -3.38
C THR A 289 -5.77 16.43 -4.35
N LEU A 290 -6.46 15.87 -5.35
CA LEU A 290 -5.83 15.01 -6.35
C LEU A 290 -5.75 15.68 -7.71
N ASN A 291 -4.65 15.44 -8.41
CA ASN A 291 -4.53 15.69 -9.83
C ASN A 291 -4.96 14.42 -10.59
N VAL A 292 -6.02 14.54 -11.41
CA VAL A 292 -6.51 13.46 -12.28
C VAL A 292 -6.39 13.93 -13.73
N HIS A 293 -5.52 13.33 -14.53
CA HIS A 293 -5.20 13.72 -15.92
C HIS A 293 -5.03 15.25 -16.10
N ARG A 294 -4.18 15.87 -15.27
CA ARG A 294 -3.90 17.33 -15.24
C ARG A 294 -5.04 18.24 -14.80
N LYS A 295 -6.09 17.68 -14.19
CA LYS A 295 -7.18 18.43 -13.56
C LYS A 295 -7.12 18.22 -12.06
N GLU A 296 -6.84 19.28 -11.32
CA GLU A 296 -6.92 19.28 -9.86
C GLU A 296 -8.38 19.22 -9.42
N GLN A 297 -8.68 18.29 -8.52
CA GLN A 297 -9.99 18.07 -7.94
C GLN A 297 -9.83 17.82 -6.44
N ARG A 298 -10.46 18.68 -5.64
CA ARG A 298 -10.61 18.43 -4.20
C ARG A 298 -11.60 17.30 -4.01
N MET A 299 -11.21 16.29 -3.25
CA MET A 299 -12.04 15.12 -2.93
C MET A 299 -11.73 14.61 -1.52
N VAL A 300 -12.18 13.40 -1.20
CA VAL A 300 -11.77 12.67 0.01
C VAL A 300 -11.18 11.31 -0.34
N GLU A 301 -10.28 10.82 0.49
CA GLU A 301 -9.78 9.45 0.40
C GLU A 301 -10.55 8.56 1.37
N ILE A 302 -11.17 7.49 0.88
CA ILE A 302 -11.93 6.54 1.70
C ILE A 302 -11.06 5.32 2.02
N ASN A 303 -10.88 5.05 3.31
CA ASN A 303 -10.14 3.89 3.81
C ASN A 303 -10.83 3.30 5.06
N PHE A 304 -10.31 2.18 5.57
CA PHE A 304 -10.71 1.49 6.80
C PHE A 304 -12.20 1.06 6.86
N LEU A 305 -12.81 0.77 5.71
CA LEU A 305 -14.16 0.19 5.64
C LEU A 305 -14.18 -1.22 6.25
N CYS A 306 -14.54 -1.29 7.53
CA CYS A 306 -14.58 -2.53 8.29
C CYS A 306 -16.02 -2.88 8.69
N VAL A 307 -16.39 -4.15 8.53
CA VAL A 307 -17.63 -4.72 9.06
C VAL A 307 -17.30 -6.00 9.82
N HIS A 308 -17.69 -6.04 11.08
CA HIS A 308 -17.50 -7.18 11.98
C HIS A 308 -18.00 -8.48 11.33
N LYS A 309 -17.20 -9.55 11.38
CA LYS A 309 -17.35 -10.76 10.53
C LYS A 309 -18.78 -11.31 10.48
N LYS A 310 -19.47 -11.36 11.64
CA LYS A 310 -20.84 -11.86 11.78
C LYS A 310 -21.92 -11.03 11.04
N LEU A 311 -21.61 -9.80 10.60
CA LEU A 311 -22.53 -8.88 9.92
C LEU A 311 -22.20 -8.67 8.43
N ARG A 312 -21.08 -9.19 7.92
CA ARG A 312 -20.64 -8.98 6.52
C ARG A 312 -21.71 -9.36 5.48
N SER A 313 -22.47 -10.43 5.73
CA SER A 313 -23.57 -10.89 4.86
C SER A 313 -24.88 -10.09 4.98
N LYS A 314 -24.99 -9.14 5.93
CA LYS A 314 -26.19 -8.35 6.22
C LYS A 314 -26.25 -7.00 5.50
N ARG A 315 -25.39 -6.77 4.50
CA ARG A 315 -25.34 -5.55 3.66
C ARG A 315 -25.09 -4.24 4.43
N LEU A 316 -24.39 -4.29 5.58
CA LEU A 316 -24.07 -3.07 6.34
C LEU A 316 -23.11 -2.13 5.59
N ALA A 317 -22.17 -2.65 4.80
CA ALA A 317 -21.22 -1.84 4.03
C ALA A 317 -21.89 -0.85 3.04
N PRO A 318 -22.87 -1.24 2.20
CA PRO A 318 -23.72 -0.32 1.46
C PRO A 318 -24.37 0.83 2.26
N VAL A 319 -24.66 0.63 3.54
CA VAL A 319 -25.25 1.66 4.41
C VAL A 319 -24.17 2.57 5.00
N LEU A 320 -23.03 2.00 5.42
CA LEU A 320 -21.82 2.75 5.79
C LEU A 320 -21.37 3.70 4.67
N ILE A 321 -21.29 3.20 3.42
CA ILE A 321 -20.89 3.97 2.25
C ILE A 321 -21.86 5.14 2.01
N ARG A 322 -23.18 4.89 2.02
CA ARG A 322 -24.19 5.95 1.83
C ARG A 322 -24.15 7.03 2.91
N GLU A 323 -23.91 6.66 4.16
CA GLU A 323 -23.78 7.63 5.25
C GLU A 323 -22.49 8.45 5.15
N ILE A 324 -21.32 7.85 4.85
CA ILE A 324 -20.10 8.65 4.68
C ILE A 324 -20.21 9.58 3.46
N THR A 325 -20.76 9.12 2.33
CA THR A 325 -21.06 10.00 1.17
C THR A 325 -21.95 11.16 1.59
N ARG A 326 -23.02 10.92 2.36
CA ARG A 326 -23.90 11.99 2.87
C ARG A 326 -23.14 13.01 3.73
N ARG A 327 -22.29 12.56 4.64
CA ARG A 327 -21.48 13.42 5.53
C ARG A 327 -20.36 14.18 4.79
N VAL A 328 -19.86 13.64 3.68
CA VAL A 328 -18.87 14.30 2.81
C VAL A 328 -19.58 15.35 1.93
N ASN A 329 -20.67 14.97 1.26
CA ASN A 329 -21.52 15.83 0.44
C ASN A 329 -22.03 17.05 1.22
N LEU A 330 -22.46 16.89 2.48
CA LEU A 330 -22.87 18.00 3.36
C LEU A 330 -21.78 19.07 3.58
N THR A 331 -20.52 18.80 3.22
CA THR A 331 -19.41 19.74 3.31
C THR A 331 -18.97 20.33 1.96
N GLY A 332 -19.73 20.09 0.88
CA GLY A 332 -19.45 20.62 -0.45
C GLY A 332 -18.35 19.86 -1.21
N ILE A 333 -18.20 18.55 -0.95
CA ILE A 333 -17.30 17.66 -1.69
C ILE A 333 -18.14 16.46 -2.16
N PHE A 334 -18.08 16.10 -3.45
CA PHE A 334 -18.95 15.06 -4.02
C PHE A 334 -18.19 13.89 -4.64
N GLN A 335 -16.87 14.01 -4.73
CA GLN A 335 -15.95 13.06 -5.33
C GLN A 335 -15.11 12.37 -4.24
N ALA A 336 -14.63 11.16 -4.51
CA ALA A 336 -13.71 10.46 -3.61
C ALA A 336 -12.77 9.51 -4.36
N VAL A 337 -11.62 9.18 -3.75
CA VAL A 337 -10.74 8.09 -4.18
C VAL A 337 -10.81 6.94 -3.19
N TYR A 338 -10.67 5.71 -3.67
CA TYR A 338 -10.53 4.53 -2.81
C TYR A 338 -9.80 3.39 -3.52
N THR A 339 -9.26 2.46 -2.73
CA THR A 339 -8.64 1.23 -3.24
C THR A 339 -9.27 -0.02 -2.65
N ALA A 340 -9.19 -1.13 -3.38
CA ALA A 340 -9.60 -2.44 -2.88
C ALA A 340 -8.75 -3.59 -3.44
N GLY A 341 -8.55 -4.65 -2.66
CA GLY A 341 -7.99 -5.92 -3.11
C GLY A 341 -8.98 -6.81 -3.89
N VAL A 342 -10.15 -6.27 -4.26
CA VAL A 342 -11.24 -6.98 -4.93
C VAL A 342 -11.80 -6.12 -6.06
N VAL A 343 -12.24 -6.75 -7.15
CA VAL A 343 -12.67 -6.04 -8.35
C VAL A 343 -14.14 -5.62 -8.27
N LEU A 344 -14.36 -4.32 -8.37
CA LEU A 344 -15.64 -3.61 -8.44
C LEU A 344 -15.76 -2.86 -9.80
N PRO A 345 -16.98 -2.51 -10.25
CA PRO A 345 -17.17 -1.59 -11.39
C PRO A 345 -16.78 -0.15 -11.02
N LYS A 346 -15.86 0.53 -11.72
CA LYS A 346 -14.84 0.05 -12.68
C LYS A 346 -13.50 0.65 -12.25
N PRO A 347 -12.38 -0.12 -12.21
CA PRO A 347 -11.11 0.41 -11.75
C PRO A 347 -10.51 1.39 -12.76
N VAL A 348 -9.87 2.45 -12.27
CA VAL A 348 -9.08 3.38 -13.09
C VAL A 348 -7.68 2.85 -13.36
N SER A 349 -7.10 2.10 -12.42
CA SER A 349 -5.82 1.37 -12.56
C SER A 349 -5.78 0.17 -11.60
N SER A 350 -4.80 -0.72 -11.80
CA SER A 350 -4.61 -1.98 -11.08
C SER A 350 -3.12 -2.22 -10.82
N CYS A 351 -2.62 -1.79 -9.67
CA CYS A 351 -1.23 -2.00 -9.27
C CYS A 351 -1.06 -3.37 -8.57
N ARG A 352 0.11 -3.96 -8.62
CA ARG A 352 0.42 -5.27 -8.01
C ARG A 352 1.40 -5.11 -6.85
N TYR A 353 1.20 -5.88 -5.77
CA TYR A 353 2.16 -5.92 -4.66
C TYR A 353 3.41 -6.73 -5.00
N TRP A 354 4.53 -6.30 -4.44
CA TRP A 354 5.84 -6.93 -4.53
C TRP A 354 6.51 -6.92 -3.16
N HIS A 355 7.27 -7.98 -2.84
CA HIS A 355 7.81 -8.23 -1.50
C HIS A 355 9.30 -8.54 -1.53
N ARG A 356 10.09 -7.83 -0.72
CA ARG A 356 11.54 -7.98 -0.62
C ARG A 356 11.94 -8.46 0.77
N SER A 357 12.42 -9.70 0.84
CA SER A 357 12.76 -10.40 2.08
C SER A 357 14.02 -9.83 2.78
N LEU A 358 13.85 -9.04 3.85
CA LEU A 358 14.98 -8.51 4.64
C LEU A 358 15.47 -9.56 5.65
N ASN A 359 14.54 -10.30 6.26
CA ASN A 359 14.78 -11.36 7.24
C ASN A 359 14.24 -12.72 6.75
N PRO A 360 14.86 -13.34 5.73
CA PRO A 360 14.35 -14.58 5.12
C PRO A 360 14.20 -15.74 6.11
N LYS A 361 15.06 -15.83 7.14
CA LYS A 361 14.94 -16.86 8.17
C LYS A 361 13.58 -16.78 8.87
N LYS A 362 13.25 -15.63 9.45
CA LYS A 362 11.99 -15.43 10.17
C LYS A 362 10.78 -15.57 9.26
N LEU A 363 10.82 -14.98 8.05
CA LEU A 363 9.70 -15.05 7.10
C LEU A 363 9.37 -16.49 6.67
N ILE A 364 10.39 -17.36 6.55
CA ILE A 364 10.19 -18.78 6.26
C ILE A 364 9.71 -19.55 7.50
N GLU A 365 10.23 -19.25 8.69
CA GLU A 365 9.77 -19.85 9.96
C GLU A 365 8.28 -19.59 10.23
N VAL A 366 7.80 -18.37 9.94
CA VAL A 366 6.36 -18.01 10.07
C VAL A 366 5.52 -18.34 8.83
N LYS A 367 6.08 -18.97 7.79
CA LYS A 367 5.43 -19.29 6.50
C LYS A 367 4.97 -18.09 5.64
N PHE A 368 5.43 -16.87 5.93
CA PHE A 368 5.21 -15.70 5.05
C PHE A 368 5.92 -15.87 3.69
N SER A 369 6.92 -16.73 3.62
CA SER A 369 7.60 -17.09 2.37
C SER A 369 8.06 -18.53 2.39
N TYR A 370 8.15 -19.16 1.23
CA TYR A 370 8.57 -20.55 1.09
C TYR A 370 9.94 -20.65 0.42
N LEU A 371 10.71 -21.70 0.76
CA LEU A 371 11.91 -22.05 0.01
C LEU A 371 11.50 -22.55 -1.39
N SER A 372 12.01 -21.92 -2.44
CA SER A 372 11.81 -22.41 -3.80
C SER A 372 12.60 -23.69 -4.06
N ARG A 373 12.19 -24.46 -5.07
CA ARG A 373 12.82 -25.73 -5.44
C ARG A 373 14.33 -25.56 -5.63
N ASN A 374 15.12 -26.41 -4.97
CA ASN A 374 16.59 -26.41 -4.97
C ASN A 374 17.25 -25.19 -4.26
N MET A 375 16.53 -24.45 -3.41
CA MET A 375 17.09 -23.45 -2.50
C MET A 375 17.14 -23.96 -1.06
N THR A 376 18.27 -23.73 -0.38
CA THR A 376 18.40 -23.96 1.06
C THR A 376 18.21 -22.66 1.85
N MET A 377 17.95 -22.78 3.15
CA MET A 377 17.88 -21.61 4.06
C MET A 377 19.14 -20.74 3.97
N GLN A 378 20.33 -21.34 4.05
CA GLN A 378 21.61 -20.64 3.92
C GLN A 378 21.78 -19.94 2.56
N ARG A 379 21.40 -20.60 1.45
CA ARG A 379 21.46 -20.02 0.10
C ARG A 379 20.49 -18.84 -0.05
N THR A 380 19.33 -18.90 0.60
CA THR A 380 18.31 -17.84 0.59
C THR A 380 18.76 -16.63 1.43
N ILE A 381 19.33 -16.86 2.63
CA ILE A 381 19.97 -15.82 3.44
C ILE A 381 21.10 -15.14 2.63
N LYS A 382 21.96 -15.92 1.95
CA LYS A 382 23.05 -15.37 1.12
C LYS A 382 22.54 -14.59 -0.10
N LEU A 383 21.45 -15.04 -0.75
CA LEU A 383 20.84 -14.37 -1.90
C LEU A 383 20.31 -12.98 -1.54
N TYR A 384 19.64 -12.87 -0.39
CA TYR A 384 18.96 -11.66 0.05
C TYR A 384 19.81 -10.74 0.95
N LYS A 385 20.99 -11.17 1.40
CA LYS A 385 21.91 -10.37 2.24
C LYS A 385 22.16 -8.98 1.62
N LEU A 386 21.96 -7.96 2.44
CA LEU A 386 22.28 -6.56 2.16
C LEU A 386 23.53 -6.14 2.96
N PRO A 387 24.26 -5.10 2.51
CA PRO A 387 25.28 -4.40 3.31
C PRO A 387 24.77 -3.89 4.66
N ASP A 388 25.68 -3.50 5.53
CA ASP A 388 25.38 -3.07 6.90
C ASP A 388 25.31 -1.54 7.06
N GLN A 389 25.71 -0.78 6.03
CA GLN A 389 25.57 0.68 5.94
C GLN A 389 25.17 1.10 4.51
N PRO A 390 24.37 2.18 4.34
CA PRO A 390 24.13 2.82 3.04
C PRO A 390 25.44 3.22 2.34
N LYS A 391 25.39 3.33 1.00
CA LYS A 391 26.55 3.69 0.17
C LYS A 391 26.52 5.13 -0.34
N THR A 392 25.32 5.68 -0.55
CA THR A 392 25.12 6.97 -1.20
C THR A 392 25.63 8.10 -0.30
N PRO A 393 26.64 8.88 -0.73
CA PRO A 393 27.14 10.01 0.05
C PRO A 393 26.02 11.02 0.32
N GLY A 394 25.89 11.47 1.57
CA GLY A 394 24.82 12.40 1.96
C GLY A 394 23.46 11.75 2.25
N PHE A 395 23.32 10.43 2.17
CA PHE A 395 22.10 9.72 2.59
C PHE A 395 21.91 9.82 4.12
N ARG A 396 20.85 10.52 4.54
CA ARG A 396 20.50 10.73 5.96
C ARG A 396 18.99 10.77 6.16
N LYS A 397 18.51 10.74 7.41
CA LYS A 397 17.09 11.00 7.71
C LYS A 397 16.70 12.43 7.32
N LEU A 398 15.43 12.58 6.92
CA LEU A 398 14.79 13.87 6.69
C LEU A 398 14.79 14.72 7.98
N LEU A 399 15.15 15.99 7.85
CA LEU A 399 15.00 17.02 8.87
C LEU A 399 13.89 18.00 8.48
N GLU A 400 13.30 18.67 9.46
CA GLU A 400 12.23 19.65 9.24
C GLU A 400 12.65 20.80 8.29
N THR A 401 13.92 21.19 8.33
CA THR A 401 14.52 22.19 7.43
C THR A 401 14.51 21.78 5.95
N ASP A 402 14.52 20.48 5.67
CA ASP A 402 14.59 19.96 4.30
C ASP A 402 13.23 19.98 3.59
N LEU A 403 12.12 20.05 4.35
CA LEU A 403 10.75 19.89 3.83
C LEU A 403 10.44 20.79 2.63
N LYS A 404 11.00 22.02 2.58
CA LYS A 404 10.76 22.96 1.47
C LYS A 404 11.55 22.65 0.19
N ALA A 405 12.65 21.92 0.30
CA ALA A 405 13.36 21.36 -0.86
C ALA A 405 12.68 20.06 -1.32
N VAL A 406 12.34 19.18 -0.36
CA VAL A 406 11.71 17.88 -0.61
C VAL A 406 10.30 18.02 -1.19
N HIS A 407 9.51 19.01 -0.77
CA HIS A 407 8.21 19.30 -1.36
C HIS A 407 8.33 19.59 -2.87
N LYS A 408 9.18 20.55 -3.26
CA LYS A 408 9.41 20.91 -4.67
C LYS A 408 9.95 19.74 -5.51
N LEU A 409 10.80 18.92 -4.90
CA LEU A 409 11.36 17.71 -5.52
C LEU A 409 10.26 16.66 -5.79
N LEU A 410 9.37 16.43 -4.82
CA LEU A 410 8.25 15.50 -4.93
C LEU A 410 7.17 16.02 -5.89
N GLU A 411 6.80 17.30 -5.79
CA GLU A 411 5.86 17.98 -6.69
C GLU A 411 6.29 17.86 -8.16
N SER A 412 7.55 18.23 -8.45
CA SER A 412 8.12 18.15 -9.81
C SER A 412 8.16 16.72 -10.36
N TYR A 413 8.30 15.73 -9.48
CA TYR A 413 8.28 14.31 -9.84
C TYR A 413 6.85 13.79 -10.07
N LEU A 414 5.89 14.18 -9.21
CA LEU A 414 4.50 13.76 -9.31
C LEU A 414 3.78 14.33 -10.54
N GLN A 415 4.15 15.52 -11.01
CA GLN A 415 3.61 16.13 -12.25
C GLN A 415 3.81 15.29 -13.53
N ARG A 416 4.59 14.19 -13.47
CA ARG A 416 4.78 13.23 -14.56
C ARG A 416 3.65 12.20 -14.73
N PHE A 417 2.84 11.99 -13.69
CA PHE A 417 1.85 10.91 -13.61
C PHE A 417 0.41 11.44 -13.77
N ASN A 418 -0.55 10.53 -13.99
CA ASN A 418 -1.95 10.88 -14.32
C ASN A 418 -2.92 10.79 -13.12
N LEU A 419 -2.53 10.18 -12.01
CA LEU A 419 -3.26 10.20 -10.73
C LEU A 419 -2.28 10.42 -9.58
N THR A 420 -2.27 11.62 -8.99
CA THR A 420 -1.37 11.98 -7.88
C THR A 420 -2.06 12.85 -6.83
N PRO A 421 -1.57 12.89 -5.58
CA PRO A 421 -1.93 13.93 -4.63
C PRO A 421 -1.21 15.25 -4.96
N VAL A 422 -1.80 16.35 -4.54
CA VAL A 422 -1.20 17.68 -4.45
C VAL A 422 -1.15 18.03 -2.97
N PHE A 423 0.05 18.11 -2.40
CA PHE A 423 0.27 18.34 -0.97
C PHE A 423 0.46 19.83 -0.65
N ASP A 424 0.03 20.28 0.53
CA ASP A 424 0.44 21.56 1.12
C ASP A 424 1.63 21.44 2.09
N GLU A 425 2.12 22.56 2.64
CA GLU A 425 3.27 22.55 3.57
C GLU A 425 2.98 21.82 4.90
N ALA A 426 1.72 21.80 5.35
CA ALA A 426 1.30 21.07 6.55
C ALA A 426 1.11 19.58 6.27
N GLU A 427 0.56 19.20 5.11
CA GLU A 427 0.45 17.82 4.66
C GLU A 427 1.83 17.20 4.44
N MET A 428 2.76 17.94 3.80
CA MET A 428 4.16 17.53 3.67
C MET A 428 4.83 17.29 5.04
N ARG A 429 4.54 18.14 6.04
CA ARG A 429 5.02 17.93 7.41
C ARG A 429 4.42 16.66 8.01
N HIS A 430 3.12 16.48 7.89
CA HIS A 430 2.37 15.35 8.49
C HIS A 430 2.78 14.00 7.90
N TRP A 431 2.86 13.91 6.56
CA TRP A 431 3.08 12.66 5.85
C TRP A 431 4.55 12.22 5.76
N PHE A 432 5.53 13.13 5.89
CA PHE A 432 6.94 12.78 5.63
C PHE A 432 7.91 13.03 6.79
N LEU A 433 7.58 13.88 7.78
CA LEU A 433 8.47 14.10 8.92
C LEU A 433 8.63 12.78 9.72
N PRO A 434 9.85 12.24 9.94
CA PRO A 434 10.01 10.89 10.45
C PRO A 434 9.45 10.70 11.87
N GLN A 435 8.57 9.71 12.04
CA GLN A 435 7.94 9.34 13.31
C GLN A 435 8.23 7.87 13.60
N ASN A 436 8.89 7.60 14.73
CA ASN A 436 9.42 6.28 15.09
C ASN A 436 8.30 5.23 15.16
N GLY A 437 8.37 4.20 14.30
CA GLY A 437 7.36 3.14 14.22
C GLY A 437 6.11 3.49 13.41
N ILE A 438 6.07 4.65 12.75
CA ILE A 438 4.98 5.07 11.85
C ILE A 438 5.53 5.32 10.44
N ILE A 439 6.42 6.30 10.27
CA ILE A 439 6.96 6.72 8.97
C ILE A 439 8.46 7.02 9.09
N ASP A 440 9.26 6.41 8.21
CA ASP A 440 10.67 6.73 8.04
C ASP A 440 10.87 7.42 6.68
N CYS A 441 11.50 8.60 6.68
CA CYS A 441 11.90 9.31 5.47
C CYS A 441 13.39 9.67 5.50
N PHE A 442 14.03 9.52 4.34
CA PHE A 442 15.44 9.76 4.09
C PHE A 442 15.61 10.67 2.88
N VAL A 443 16.71 11.41 2.86
CA VAL A 443 17.11 12.32 1.80
C VAL A 443 18.57 12.11 1.46
N VAL A 444 18.94 12.41 0.21
CA VAL A 444 20.33 12.56 -0.22
C VAL A 444 20.64 14.06 -0.32
N GLU A 445 21.62 14.50 0.46
CA GLU A 445 22.15 15.87 0.42
C GLU A 445 23.43 15.93 -0.42
N ASP A 446 23.52 16.88 -1.36
CA ASP A 446 24.66 17.07 -2.27
C ASP A 446 25.96 17.34 -1.48
N PRO A 447 26.95 16.42 -1.49
CA PRO A 447 28.19 16.61 -0.73
C PRO A 447 29.02 17.81 -1.21
N ALA A 448 28.79 18.29 -2.43
CA ALA A 448 29.43 19.49 -2.95
C ALA A 448 28.66 20.79 -2.63
N LYS A 449 27.41 20.70 -2.16
CA LYS A 449 26.52 21.84 -1.88
C LYS A 449 25.58 21.55 -0.69
N PRO A 450 26.07 21.63 0.56
CA PRO A 450 25.26 21.46 1.76
C PRO A 450 23.96 22.28 1.72
N GLY A 451 22.87 21.70 2.23
CA GLY A 451 21.50 22.20 2.11
C GLY A 451 20.80 21.90 0.78
N THR A 452 21.49 21.34 -0.23
CA THR A 452 20.86 20.95 -1.51
C THR A 452 20.43 19.49 -1.48
N ILE A 453 19.13 19.24 -1.30
CA ILE A 453 18.57 17.88 -1.41
C ILE A 453 18.40 17.49 -2.89
N THR A 454 18.80 16.26 -3.24
CA THR A 454 18.76 15.74 -4.62
C THR A 454 17.80 14.57 -4.81
N ASP A 455 17.69 13.70 -3.81
CA ASP A 455 16.92 12.46 -3.88
C ASP A 455 16.19 12.21 -2.55
N MET A 456 15.09 11.46 -2.59
CA MET A 456 14.18 11.21 -1.46
C MET A 456 13.76 9.73 -1.44
N VAL A 457 13.63 9.16 -0.24
CA VAL A 457 13.02 7.85 0.01
C VAL A 457 12.07 7.95 1.20
N SER A 458 10.91 7.31 1.15
CA SER A 458 10.07 7.15 2.35
C SER A 458 9.35 5.80 2.38
N TYR A 459 9.15 5.27 3.58
CA TYR A 459 8.39 4.04 3.82
C TYR A 459 7.72 4.04 5.19
N TYR A 460 6.46 3.60 5.22
CA TYR A 460 5.67 3.49 6.45
C TYR A 460 5.79 2.11 7.10
N THR A 461 5.55 2.05 8.41
CA THR A 461 5.57 0.83 9.20
C THR A 461 4.16 0.29 9.34
N LEU A 462 3.93 -0.94 8.87
CA LEU A 462 2.70 -1.68 9.15
C LEU A 462 3.10 -3.10 9.59
N PRO A 463 3.05 -3.42 10.89
CA PRO A 463 3.30 -4.78 11.33
C PRO A 463 2.11 -5.68 11.00
N SER A 464 2.38 -6.98 10.91
CA SER A 464 1.34 -8.01 10.84
C SER A 464 1.45 -8.96 12.03
N THR A 465 0.35 -9.20 12.74
CA THR A 465 0.25 -10.24 13.77
C THR A 465 0.38 -11.61 13.12
N VAL A 466 1.21 -12.49 13.69
CA VAL A 466 1.44 -13.87 13.26
C VAL A 466 0.57 -14.80 14.10
N MET A 467 -0.40 -15.46 13.45
CA MET A 467 -1.32 -16.37 14.12
C MET A 467 -0.63 -17.71 14.45
N HIS A 468 -0.97 -18.28 15.61
CA HIS A 468 -0.60 -19.63 16.05
C HIS A 468 0.90 -20.00 16.11
N HIS A 469 1.82 -19.06 15.94
CA HIS A 469 3.26 -19.32 16.01
C HIS A 469 3.84 -19.18 17.44
N ALA A 470 4.74 -20.09 17.82
CA ALA A 470 5.26 -20.19 19.20
C ALA A 470 6.17 -19.02 19.59
N VAL A 471 7.20 -18.73 18.78
CA VAL A 471 8.24 -17.71 19.08
C VAL A 471 7.83 -16.34 18.54
N HIS A 472 7.92 -16.13 17.23
CA HIS A 472 7.53 -14.90 16.55
C HIS A 472 6.04 -14.60 16.75
N LYS A 473 5.71 -13.34 17.10
CA LYS A 473 4.33 -12.83 17.23
C LYS A 473 3.95 -11.79 16.18
N TYR A 474 4.94 -11.11 15.61
CA TYR A 474 4.75 -10.06 14.60
C TYR A 474 5.79 -10.18 13.48
N VAL A 475 5.40 -9.89 12.25
CA VAL A 475 6.29 -9.56 11.13
C VAL A 475 6.28 -8.04 10.98
N LYS A 476 7.44 -7.38 11.07
CA LYS A 476 7.53 -5.92 10.88
C LYS A 476 7.75 -5.62 9.40
N ALA A 477 6.72 -5.18 8.69
CA ALA A 477 6.82 -4.81 7.28
C ALA A 477 7.01 -3.29 7.09
N ALA A 478 7.91 -2.92 6.20
CA ALA A 478 8.02 -1.59 5.64
C ALA A 478 7.19 -1.55 4.35
N TYR A 479 6.42 -0.48 4.13
CA TYR A 479 5.67 -0.27 2.90
C TYR A 479 6.23 0.98 2.20
N SER A 480 6.70 0.81 0.96
CA SER A 480 7.20 1.90 0.13
C SER A 480 6.12 2.97 0.01
N PHE A 481 6.47 4.19 0.42
CA PHE A 481 5.69 5.39 0.21
C PHE A 481 6.32 6.14 -0.98
N TYR A 482 6.39 7.47 -0.94
CA TYR A 482 6.95 8.24 -2.05
C TYR A 482 8.48 8.25 -2.07
N ASN A 483 9.06 8.01 -3.24
CA ASN A 483 10.50 8.03 -3.49
C ASN A 483 10.76 8.89 -4.73
N VAL A 484 11.89 9.60 -4.78
CA VAL A 484 12.30 10.44 -5.91
C VAL A 484 13.81 10.29 -6.16
N SER A 485 14.17 9.94 -7.38
CA SER A 485 15.56 9.82 -7.87
C SER A 485 15.81 10.87 -8.95
N THR A 486 16.84 11.71 -8.79
CA THR A 486 17.29 12.68 -9.80
C THR A 486 18.79 12.63 -10.08
N ARG A 487 19.61 12.33 -9.07
CA ARG A 487 21.08 12.19 -9.22
C ARG A 487 21.55 10.81 -8.79
N THR A 488 20.99 10.25 -7.73
CA THR A 488 21.33 8.91 -7.25
C THR A 488 20.54 7.89 -8.07
N PRO A 489 21.16 6.94 -8.78
CA PRO A 489 20.44 5.94 -9.56
C PRO A 489 19.44 5.15 -8.71
N TRP A 490 18.24 4.89 -9.26
CA TRP A 490 17.16 4.15 -8.59
C TRP A 490 17.61 2.87 -7.86
N LEU A 491 18.55 2.12 -8.46
CA LEU A 491 19.07 0.89 -7.87
C LEU A 491 19.89 1.11 -6.60
N ASP A 492 20.73 2.15 -6.56
CA ASP A 492 21.55 2.48 -5.40
C ASP A 492 20.71 3.13 -4.30
N LEU A 493 19.85 4.09 -4.68
CA LEU A 493 18.93 4.79 -3.78
C LEU A 493 18.00 3.81 -3.04
N MET A 494 17.37 2.89 -3.78
CA MET A 494 16.47 1.90 -3.18
C MET A 494 17.21 0.70 -2.56
N ASN A 495 18.45 0.41 -2.96
CA ASN A 495 19.29 -0.51 -2.18
C ASN A 495 19.58 0.06 -0.78
N ASP A 496 19.86 1.36 -0.69
CA ASP A 496 20.12 2.03 0.58
C ASP A 496 18.86 2.14 1.45
N ALA A 497 17.68 2.32 0.84
CA ALA A 497 16.37 2.17 1.51
C ALA A 497 16.17 0.78 2.14
N LEU A 498 16.57 -0.29 1.44
CA LEU A 498 16.49 -1.65 1.96
C LEU A 498 17.51 -1.89 3.09
N ILE A 499 18.67 -1.23 3.06
CA ILE A 499 19.66 -1.27 4.15
C ILE A 499 19.13 -0.51 5.38
N SER A 500 18.56 0.68 5.22
CA SER A 500 17.98 1.43 6.34
C SER A 500 16.82 0.66 6.99
N ALA A 501 15.95 0.02 6.20
CA ALA A 501 14.89 -0.83 6.71
C ALA A 501 15.43 -2.08 7.43
N LYS A 502 16.41 -2.79 6.87
CA LYS A 502 17.10 -3.90 7.55
C LYS A 502 17.67 -3.44 8.90
N ASN A 503 18.35 -2.31 8.93
CA ASN A 503 19.01 -1.77 10.14
C ASN A 503 17.99 -1.29 11.20
N LEU A 504 16.79 -0.88 10.78
CA LEU A 504 15.65 -0.55 11.66
C LEU A 504 14.78 -1.78 12.01
N GLY A 505 15.31 -2.99 11.81
CA GLY A 505 14.71 -4.25 12.27
C GLY A 505 13.44 -4.67 11.52
N PHE A 506 13.26 -4.20 10.28
CA PHE A 506 12.17 -4.66 9.42
C PHE A 506 12.49 -6.04 8.82
N ASP A 507 11.45 -6.88 8.70
CA ASP A 507 11.56 -8.26 8.20
C ASP A 507 11.32 -8.37 6.69
N VAL A 508 10.46 -7.51 6.15
CA VAL A 508 10.10 -7.45 4.73
C VAL A 508 9.91 -5.99 4.31
N PHE A 509 10.24 -5.68 3.05
CA PHE A 509 9.94 -4.40 2.42
C PHE A 509 8.96 -4.64 1.27
N ASN A 510 7.81 -3.98 1.32
CA ASN A 510 6.71 -4.11 0.38
C ASN A 510 6.69 -2.89 -0.55
N ALA A 511 6.30 -3.09 -1.81
CA ALA A 511 6.09 -2.01 -2.77
C ALA A 511 4.95 -2.37 -3.72
N LEU A 512 4.33 -1.36 -4.32
CA LEU A 512 3.45 -1.50 -5.48
C LEU A 512 4.24 -1.19 -6.76
N ASP A 513 3.86 -1.77 -7.89
CA ASP A 513 4.52 -1.55 -9.20
C ASP A 513 4.12 -0.24 -9.91
N LEU A 514 3.73 0.76 -9.12
CA LEU A 514 3.32 2.10 -9.54
C LEU A 514 4.50 3.07 -9.68
N MET A 515 4.29 4.22 -10.32
CA MET A 515 5.33 5.18 -10.69
C MET A 515 6.53 4.49 -11.39
N ASP A 516 7.76 4.96 -11.15
CA ASP A 516 9.00 4.34 -11.65
C ASP A 516 9.41 3.04 -10.92
N ASN A 517 8.62 2.49 -9.98
CA ASN A 517 9.10 1.42 -9.09
C ASN A 517 9.62 0.17 -9.84
N LYS A 518 9.04 -0.13 -11.01
CA LYS A 518 9.48 -1.23 -11.89
C LYS A 518 10.96 -1.15 -12.28
N GLN A 519 11.59 0.02 -12.24
CA GLN A 519 13.02 0.19 -12.49
C GLN A 519 13.90 -0.55 -11.46
N PHE A 520 13.45 -0.72 -10.22
CA PHE A 520 14.25 -1.35 -9.15
C PHE A 520 13.73 -2.70 -8.64
N LEU A 521 12.44 -3.02 -8.83
CA LEU A 521 11.81 -4.22 -8.26
C LEU A 521 12.56 -5.52 -8.60
N VAL A 522 12.72 -5.86 -9.89
CA VAL A 522 13.39 -7.10 -10.30
C VAL A 522 14.90 -7.08 -9.98
N PRO A 523 15.68 -6.02 -10.32
CA PRO A 523 17.13 -5.99 -10.02
C PRO A 523 17.45 -6.08 -8.52
N LEU A 524 16.66 -5.45 -7.65
CA LEU A 524 16.83 -5.52 -6.20
C LEU A 524 16.24 -6.79 -5.56
N LYS A 525 15.70 -7.72 -6.37
CA LYS A 525 15.17 -9.04 -5.95
C LYS A 525 13.86 -8.96 -5.14
N PHE A 526 12.96 -8.04 -5.49
CA PHE A 526 11.58 -8.13 -5.03
C PHE A 526 10.90 -9.34 -5.72
N GLY A 527 10.18 -10.15 -4.94
CA GLY A 527 9.30 -11.19 -5.47
C GLY A 527 7.91 -10.62 -5.77
N ILE A 528 7.26 -11.15 -6.81
CA ILE A 528 5.89 -10.79 -7.18
C ILE A 528 4.92 -11.33 -6.12
N GLY A 529 4.04 -10.47 -5.58
CA GLY A 529 2.96 -10.85 -4.67
C GLY A 529 1.74 -11.41 -5.39
N ASP A 530 0.83 -12.02 -4.64
CA ASP A 530 -0.46 -12.53 -5.11
C ASP A 530 -1.53 -11.41 -5.16
N GLY A 531 -1.48 -10.45 -4.24
CA GLY A 531 -2.39 -9.31 -4.17
C GLY A 531 -2.20 -8.27 -5.28
N ASN A 532 -3.31 -7.86 -5.89
CA ASN A 532 -3.43 -6.63 -6.68
C ASN A 532 -4.24 -5.59 -5.89
N LEU A 533 -3.88 -4.32 -5.99
CA LEU A 533 -4.61 -3.18 -5.46
C LEU A 533 -5.30 -2.42 -6.61
N GLN A 534 -6.63 -2.50 -6.65
CA GLN A 534 -7.47 -1.81 -7.63
C GLN A 534 -7.75 -0.38 -7.16
N TYR A 535 -7.54 0.62 -8.02
CA TYR A 535 -7.83 2.04 -7.74
C TYR A 535 -9.17 2.45 -8.33
N TYR A 536 -9.92 3.27 -7.60
CA TYR A 536 -11.26 3.73 -7.96
C TYR A 536 -11.45 5.22 -7.66
N LEU A 537 -12.30 5.86 -8.48
CA LEU A 537 -12.84 7.19 -8.21
C LEU A 537 -14.37 7.11 -8.11
N TYR A 538 -14.93 7.77 -7.10
CA TYR A 538 -16.37 7.95 -6.89
C TYR A 538 -16.80 9.31 -7.44
N ASN A 539 -17.94 9.34 -8.13
CA ASN A 539 -18.45 10.50 -8.86
C ASN A 539 -17.44 11.16 -9.82
N TRP A 540 -16.60 10.34 -10.46
CA TRP A 540 -15.68 10.82 -11.49
C TRP A 540 -15.48 9.76 -12.57
N ARG A 541 -15.44 10.21 -13.83
CA ARG A 541 -15.06 9.40 -14.98
C ARG A 541 -13.78 9.96 -15.58
N CYS A 542 -12.79 9.10 -15.77
CA CYS A 542 -11.54 9.39 -16.48
C CYS A 542 -11.10 8.19 -17.33
N PRO A 543 -10.24 8.36 -18.33
CA PRO A 543 -9.60 7.24 -19.01
C PRO A 543 -8.81 6.37 -18.03
N SER A 544 -8.83 5.05 -18.26
CA SER A 544 -8.00 4.10 -17.51
C SER A 544 -6.51 4.36 -17.72
N MET A 545 -5.72 4.05 -16.71
CA MET A 545 -4.30 4.35 -16.57
C MET A 545 -3.49 3.05 -16.42
N GLN A 546 -2.20 3.06 -16.76
CA GLN A 546 -1.28 1.97 -16.37
C GLN A 546 -0.88 2.10 -14.88
N PRO A 547 -0.27 1.08 -14.24
CA PRO A 547 0.32 1.23 -12.92
C PRO A 547 1.36 2.35 -12.86
N GLU A 548 2.21 2.44 -13.90
CA GLU A 548 3.26 3.46 -14.07
C GLU A 548 2.70 4.89 -14.09
N ASP A 549 1.45 5.08 -14.51
CA ASP A 549 0.75 6.37 -14.54
C ASP A 549 0.14 6.77 -13.18
N VAL A 550 0.18 5.89 -12.17
CA VAL A 550 -0.34 6.15 -10.83
C VAL A 550 0.81 6.62 -9.93
N GLY A 551 0.69 7.82 -9.39
CA GLY A 551 1.53 8.35 -8.33
C GLY A 551 0.72 8.71 -7.09
N LEU A 552 -0.27 7.88 -6.74
CA LEU A 552 -1.04 7.95 -5.51
C LEU A 552 -0.86 6.66 -4.71
N ILE A 553 -0.57 6.78 -3.42
CA ILE A 553 -0.43 5.67 -2.47
C ILE A 553 -1.42 5.87 -1.34
N LEU A 554 -2.28 4.86 -1.12
CA LEU A 554 -3.24 4.78 -0.01
C LEU A 554 -2.75 3.74 1.02
N LEU A 555 -3.01 4.03 2.30
CA LEU A 555 -2.36 3.40 3.47
C LEU A 555 -2.89 2.00 3.88
#